data_AF-A0A3G6P9Z3-F1
#
_entry.id   AF-A0A3G6P9Z3-F1
#
_cell.length_a   1.000
_cell.length_b   1.000
_cell.length_c   1.000
_cell.angle_alpha   90.00
_cell.angle_beta   90.00
_cell.angle_gamma   90.00
#
_symmetry.space_group_name_H-M   'P 1'
#
loop_
_entity.id
_entity.type
_entity.pdbx_description
1 polymer ?
#
loop_
_entity_poly.entity_id
_entity_poly.type
_entity_poly.pdbx_seq_one_letter_code
_entity_poly.pdbx_strand_id
1 'polypeptide(L)'
;MPTDASHKLIPMTTFVLEYYANEGYADLQILNLMNNYAHLLKQSLTLGMFVPVDPQGNVLKEPKNYASWKSLEHNEEERADMAGFEEYGEYQKAERKCMFEGFKVDYNGYSKVRIIASYDKSIELSFNKNDLLPTGFNDVESLTVFDDIFLTTNALNLIGIKNKS
;
A
#
# COMPACT_ATOMS: atom_id res chain seq x y z
N MET A 1 -19.25 -10.16 8.49
CA MET A 1 -18.44 -9.81 7.31
C MET A 1 -17.81 -8.46 7.60
N PRO A 2 -16.50 -8.27 7.37
CA PRO A 2 -15.88 -7.01 7.72
C PRO A 2 -16.47 -5.91 6.83
N THR A 3 -17.04 -4.89 7.49
CA THR A 3 -17.62 -3.66 6.94
C THR A 3 -16.55 -2.82 6.24
N ASP A 4 -16.90 -1.63 5.72
CA ASP A 4 -16.00 -0.69 5.02
C ASP A 4 -14.62 -0.44 5.68
N ALA A 5 -14.48 -0.71 6.99
CA ALA A 5 -13.22 -0.77 7.71
C ALA A 5 -12.19 -1.78 7.15
N SER A 6 -12.64 -2.80 6.39
CA SER A 6 -11.77 -3.83 5.80
C SER A 6 -10.69 -3.28 4.87
N HIS A 7 -10.90 -2.09 4.29
CA HIS A 7 -9.92 -1.45 3.41
C HIS A 7 -9.15 -0.34 4.12
N LYS A 8 -9.55 0.08 5.32
CA LYS A 8 -8.90 1.18 6.02
C LYS A 8 -7.77 0.67 6.92
N LEU A 9 -6.71 1.45 7.01
CA LEU A 9 -5.72 1.31 8.06
C LEU A 9 -6.32 1.85 9.36
N ILE A 10 -6.36 1.03 10.40
CA ILE A 10 -6.95 1.35 11.69
C ILE A 10 -6.02 0.88 12.83
N PRO A 11 -6.13 1.44 14.04
CA PRO A 11 -5.37 0.96 15.19
C PRO A 11 -5.63 -0.53 15.47
N MET A 12 -4.63 -1.25 15.98
CA MET A 12 -4.76 -2.66 16.37
C MET A 12 -5.94 -2.89 17.31
N THR A 13 -6.18 -1.97 18.24
CA THR A 13 -7.30 -2.04 19.18
C THR A 13 -8.65 -2.03 18.46
N THR A 14 -8.82 -1.15 17.46
CA THR A 14 -10.03 -1.07 16.66
C THR A 14 -10.21 -2.34 15.84
N PHE A 15 -9.13 -2.79 15.19
CA PHE A 15 -9.12 -4.03 14.40
C PHE A 15 -9.58 -5.23 15.23
N VAL A 16 -9.02 -5.43 16.43
CA VAL A 16 -9.39 -6.52 17.34
C VAL A 16 -10.86 -6.42 17.75
N LEU A 17 -11.32 -5.24 18.19
CA LEU A 17 -12.71 -5.06 18.65
C LEU A 17 -13.73 -5.36 17.55
N GLU A 18 -13.48 -4.88 16.33
CA GLU A 18 -14.38 -5.12 15.19
C GLU A 18 -14.43 -6.59 14.77
N TYR A 19 -13.28 -7.27 14.73
CA TYR A 19 -13.24 -8.68 14.33
C TYR A 19 -13.78 -9.64 15.40
N TYR A 20 -13.54 -9.37 16.69
CA TYR A 20 -14.12 -10.18 17.77
C TYR A 20 -15.64 -9.99 17.90
N ALA A 21 -16.16 -8.78 17.68
CA ALA A 21 -17.59 -8.51 17.80
C ALA A 21 -18.45 -9.30 16.79
N ASN A 22 -17.86 -9.72 15.66
CA ASN A 22 -18.58 -10.36 14.56
C ASN A 22 -18.56 -11.90 14.59
N GLU A 23 -17.65 -12.54 15.32
CA GLU A 23 -17.37 -13.98 15.19
C GLU A 23 -17.72 -14.79 16.46
N GLY A 24 -17.92 -14.16 17.62
CA GLY A 24 -18.32 -14.83 18.87
C GLY A 24 -17.25 -15.75 19.51
N TYR A 25 -16.26 -16.19 18.74
CA TYR A 25 -15.02 -16.86 19.18
C TYR A 25 -13.94 -16.67 18.10
N ALA A 26 -12.68 -16.44 18.49
CA ALA A 26 -11.57 -16.35 17.52
C ALA A 26 -11.08 -17.75 17.16
N ASP A 27 -11.40 -18.21 15.96
CA ASP A 27 -10.79 -19.40 15.39
C ASP A 27 -9.32 -19.13 14.97
N LEU A 28 -8.61 -20.18 14.54
CA LEU A 28 -7.20 -20.07 14.14
C LEU A 28 -7.00 -19.09 12.96
N GLN A 29 -8.00 -18.92 12.10
CA GLN A 29 -7.91 -18.02 10.94
C GLN A 29 -7.92 -16.56 11.40
N ILE A 30 -8.80 -16.22 12.35
CA ILE A 30 -8.89 -14.89 12.94
C ILE A 30 -7.61 -14.55 13.71
N LEU A 31 -7.06 -15.50 14.48
CA LEU A 31 -5.79 -15.30 15.19
C LEU A 31 -4.63 -15.03 14.21
N ASN A 32 -4.56 -15.77 13.10
CA ASN A 32 -3.55 -15.53 12.06
C ASN A 32 -3.73 -14.15 11.41
N LEU A 33 -4.97 -13.76 11.10
CA LEU A 33 -5.29 -12.45 10.56
C LEU A 33 -4.84 -11.32 11.51
N MET A 34 -5.16 -11.43 12.80
CA MET A 34 -4.72 -10.47 13.83
C MET A 34 -3.20 -10.40 13.93
N ASN A 35 -2.52 -11.55 13.89
CA ASN A 35 -1.06 -11.59 13.93
C ASN A 35 -0.44 -10.95 12.69
N ASN A 36 -0.98 -11.23 11.50
CA ASN A 36 -0.51 -10.63 10.25
C ASN A 36 -0.73 -9.11 10.23
N TYR A 37 -1.88 -8.64 10.74
CA TYR A 37 -2.15 -7.22 10.86
C TYR A 37 -1.19 -6.54 11.83
N ALA A 38 -0.94 -7.13 13.00
CA ALA A 38 0.06 -6.62 13.94
C ALA A 38 1.47 -6.57 13.32
N HIS A 39 1.83 -7.56 12.49
CA HIS A 39 3.08 -7.53 11.74
C HIS A 39 3.11 -6.41 10.71
N LEU A 40 2.01 -6.15 9.98
CA LEU A 40 1.88 -5.03 9.06
C LEU A 40 2.08 -3.69 9.79
N LEU A 41 1.39 -3.47 10.90
CA LEU A 41 1.47 -2.26 11.71
C LEU A 41 2.91 -1.95 12.17
N LYS A 42 3.69 -3.00 12.47
CA LYS A 42 5.09 -2.89 12.90
C LYS A 42 6.09 -2.65 11.77
N GLN A 43 5.69 -2.74 10.50
CA GLN A 43 6.63 -2.54 9.40
C GLN A 43 7.10 -1.09 9.35
N SER A 44 8.41 -0.88 9.22
CA SER A 44 8.97 0.44 8.94
C SER A 44 8.43 0.99 7.63
N LEU A 45 8.08 2.28 7.61
CA LEU A 45 7.58 2.89 6.39
C LEU A 45 8.69 2.99 5.34
N THR A 46 8.34 2.66 4.11
CA THR A 46 9.20 2.86 2.95
C THR A 46 8.40 3.55 1.86
N LEU A 47 9.07 4.35 1.03
CA LEU A 47 8.42 5.06 -0.08
C LEU A 47 7.68 4.10 -1.03
N GLY A 48 8.24 2.90 -1.24
CA GLY A 48 7.66 1.85 -2.10
C GLY A 48 6.33 1.27 -1.62
N MET A 49 5.92 1.54 -0.37
CA MET A 49 4.58 1.19 0.12
C MET A 49 3.49 2.11 -0.43
N PHE A 50 3.84 3.29 -0.97
CA PHE A 50 2.88 4.30 -1.40
C PHE A 50 2.91 4.57 -2.89
N VAL A 51 4.10 4.53 -3.50
CA VAL A 51 4.31 4.81 -4.91
C VAL A 51 5.33 3.84 -5.52
N PRO A 52 5.25 3.52 -6.81
CA PRO A 52 6.20 2.63 -7.46
C PRO A 52 7.63 3.19 -7.43
N VAL A 53 8.58 2.38 -6.98
CA VAL A 53 10.01 2.71 -6.93
C VAL A 53 10.88 1.63 -7.56
N ASP A 54 12.05 2.01 -8.04
CA ASP A 54 13.09 1.11 -8.52
C ASP A 54 13.80 0.39 -7.34
N PRO A 55 14.71 -0.58 -7.60
CA PRO A 55 15.45 -1.27 -6.53
C PRO A 55 16.35 -0.36 -5.68
N GLN A 56 16.65 0.85 -6.14
CA GLN A 56 17.44 1.86 -5.43
C GLN A 56 16.57 2.83 -4.63
N GLY A 57 15.23 2.69 -4.69
CA GLY A 57 14.28 3.54 -3.99
C GLY A 57 13.92 4.83 -4.73
N ASN A 58 14.29 4.97 -6.01
CA ASN A 58 13.87 6.12 -6.81
C ASN A 58 12.46 5.91 -7.34
N VAL A 59 11.65 6.97 -7.30
CA VAL A 59 10.29 6.98 -7.87
C VAL A 59 10.36 6.66 -9.37
N LEU A 60 9.61 5.63 -9.78
CA LEU A 60 9.36 5.35 -11.18
C LEU A 60 8.28 6.28 -11.71
N LYS A 61 8.50 6.79 -12.92
CA LYS A 61 7.48 7.58 -13.62
C LYS A 61 6.45 6.64 -14.22
N GLU A 62 5.16 6.94 -14.02
CA GLU A 62 4.09 6.20 -14.68
C GLU A 62 4.24 6.25 -16.22
N PRO A 63 4.29 5.08 -16.90
CA PRO A 63 4.31 5.02 -18.35
C PRO A 63 3.07 5.68 -18.95
N LYS A 64 3.21 6.27 -20.14
CA LYS A 64 2.06 6.91 -20.82
C LYS A 64 0.96 5.88 -21.08
N ASN A 65 -0.30 6.21 -20.86
CA ASN A 65 -1.43 5.29 -21.06
C ASN A 65 -1.34 3.98 -20.24
N TYR A 66 -0.58 3.97 -19.14
CA TYR A 66 -0.41 2.79 -18.29
C TYR A 66 -1.75 2.21 -17.82
N ALA A 67 -2.66 3.06 -17.33
CA ALA A 67 -3.98 2.63 -16.90
C ALA A 67 -4.77 1.89 -18.00
N SER A 68 -4.74 2.42 -19.24
CA SER A 68 -5.41 1.79 -20.39
C SER A 68 -4.73 0.49 -20.82
N TRP A 69 -3.41 0.41 -20.72
CA TRP A 69 -2.66 -0.81 -21.01
C TRP A 69 -2.93 -1.89 -19.96
N LYS A 70 -2.95 -1.52 -18.67
CA LYS A 70 -3.19 -2.44 -17.55
C LYS A 70 -4.60 -3.03 -17.55
N SER A 71 -5.60 -2.30 -18.04
CA SER A 71 -6.99 -2.79 -18.13
C SER A 71 -7.25 -3.82 -19.23
N LEU A 72 -6.27 -4.11 -20.09
CA LEU A 72 -6.40 -5.14 -21.11
C LEU A 72 -6.24 -6.52 -20.45
N GLU A 73 -7.18 -7.44 -20.69
CA GLU A 73 -7.22 -8.78 -20.07
C GLU A 73 -5.89 -9.56 -20.18
N HIS A 74 -5.11 -9.32 -21.24
CA HIS A 74 -3.84 -9.99 -21.45
C HIS A 74 -2.67 -9.48 -20.58
N ASN A 75 -2.86 -8.39 -19.83
CA ASN A 75 -1.83 -7.71 -19.04
C ASN A 75 -2.06 -7.79 -17.52
N GLU A 76 -3.08 -8.54 -17.07
CA GLU A 76 -3.38 -8.72 -15.64
C GLU A 76 -2.35 -9.63 -14.94
N GLU A 77 -1.72 -10.55 -15.67
CA GLU A 77 -0.75 -11.52 -15.15
C GLU A 77 0.62 -11.32 -15.81
N GLU A 78 1.70 -11.42 -15.01
CA GLU A 78 3.10 -11.28 -15.41
C GLU A 78 3.41 -12.16 -16.64
N ARG A 79 3.29 -11.63 -17.85
CA ARG A 79 3.78 -12.33 -19.04
C ARG A 79 5.30 -12.18 -19.12
N ALA A 80 5.94 -13.29 -19.48
CA ALA A 80 7.38 -13.37 -19.73
C ALA A 80 7.82 -12.66 -21.02
N ASP A 81 6.88 -12.29 -21.89
CA ASP A 81 7.16 -11.63 -23.16
C ASP A 81 6.64 -10.18 -23.14
N MET A 82 7.43 -9.31 -22.51
CA MET A 82 7.24 -7.85 -22.49
C MET A 82 8.23 -7.13 -23.41
N ALA A 83 8.67 -7.80 -24.48
CA ALA A 83 9.58 -7.20 -25.45
C ALA A 83 8.95 -5.92 -26.04
N GLY A 84 9.57 -4.77 -25.75
CA GLY A 84 9.08 -3.44 -26.15
C GLY A 84 8.13 -2.73 -25.17
N PHE A 85 7.82 -3.36 -24.02
CA PHE A 85 7.01 -2.77 -22.93
C PHE A 85 7.68 -2.96 -21.56
N GLU A 86 9.00 -3.01 -21.52
CA GLU A 86 9.78 -3.28 -20.31
C GLU A 86 9.46 -2.29 -19.19
N GLU A 87 9.31 -1.00 -19.52
CA GLU A 87 8.94 0.07 -18.56
C GLU A 87 7.56 -0.18 -17.91
N TYR A 88 6.60 -0.76 -18.64
CA TYR A 88 5.28 -1.08 -18.10
C TYR A 88 5.35 -2.26 -17.12
N GLY A 89 6.16 -3.26 -17.47
CA GLY A 89 6.44 -4.40 -16.61
C GLY A 89 7.13 -4.01 -15.31
N GLU A 90 8.18 -3.21 -15.39
CA GLU A 90 8.90 -2.72 -14.22
C GLU A 90 7.99 -1.88 -13.31
N TYR A 91 7.22 -0.97 -13.90
CA TYR A 91 6.26 -0.15 -13.16
C TYR A 91 5.18 -1.02 -12.50
N GLN A 92 4.59 -1.98 -13.21
CA GLN A 92 3.57 -2.88 -12.66
C GLN A 92 4.12 -3.73 -11.50
N LYS A 93 5.35 -4.25 -11.62
CA LYS A 93 5.99 -5.01 -10.54
C LYS A 93 6.25 -4.16 -9.30
N ALA A 94 6.65 -2.90 -9.49
CA ALA A 94 6.85 -1.96 -8.41
C ALA A 94 5.51 -1.52 -7.77
N GLU A 95 4.48 -1.27 -8.58
CA GLU A 95 3.14 -0.92 -8.13
C GLU A 95 2.50 -2.03 -7.28
N ARG A 96 2.71 -3.31 -7.61
CA ARG A 96 2.25 -4.43 -6.78
C ARG A 96 2.85 -4.40 -5.37
N LYS A 97 3.99 -3.74 -5.14
CA LYS A 97 4.58 -3.60 -3.79
C LYS A 97 3.93 -2.49 -2.96
N CYS A 98 3.10 -1.65 -3.58
CA CYS A 98 2.38 -0.60 -2.87
C CYS A 98 1.34 -1.24 -1.94
N MET A 99 1.35 -0.77 -0.69
CA MET A 99 0.44 -1.20 0.36
C MET A 99 -0.69 -0.22 0.61
N PHE A 100 -0.54 1.04 0.18
CA PHE A 100 -1.52 2.10 0.40
C PHE A 100 -2.08 2.65 -0.90
N GLU A 101 -3.39 2.89 -0.92
CA GLU A 101 -4.10 3.42 -2.09
C GLU A 101 -4.16 4.95 -2.08
N GLY A 102 -4.24 5.51 -3.30
CA GLY A 102 -4.56 6.92 -3.51
C GLY A 102 -3.42 7.92 -3.29
N PHE A 103 -2.20 7.48 -3.03
CA PHE A 103 -1.04 8.36 -2.92
C PHE A 103 -0.44 8.72 -4.28
N LYS A 104 0.04 9.96 -4.40
CA LYS A 104 0.73 10.47 -5.59
C LYS A 104 1.93 11.30 -5.19
N VAL A 105 2.92 11.37 -6.07
CA VAL A 105 4.08 12.24 -5.87
C VAL A 105 3.69 13.69 -6.14
N ASP A 106 3.76 14.53 -5.10
CA ASP A 106 3.55 15.98 -5.19
C ASP A 106 4.85 16.71 -5.54
N TYR A 107 5.97 16.25 -4.97
CA TYR A 107 7.28 16.83 -5.21
C TYR A 107 8.38 15.77 -5.20
N ASN A 108 9.22 15.76 -6.24
CA ASN A 108 10.37 14.86 -6.36
C ASN A 108 11.65 15.68 -6.52
N GLY A 109 12.19 16.16 -5.40
CA GLY A 109 13.34 17.06 -5.36
C GLY A 109 14.68 16.36 -5.30
N TYR A 110 15.72 17.14 -5.03
CA TYR A 110 17.08 16.62 -4.86
C TYR A 110 17.26 15.85 -3.53
N SER A 111 16.76 16.40 -2.42
CA SER A 111 16.96 15.83 -1.08
C SER A 111 15.78 15.04 -0.52
N LYS A 112 14.59 15.19 -1.09
CA LYS A 112 13.38 14.54 -0.59
C LYS A 112 12.35 14.25 -1.69
N VAL A 113 11.54 13.22 -1.44
CA VAL A 113 10.29 12.94 -2.15
C VAL A 113 9.14 13.23 -1.21
N ARG A 114 8.14 13.95 -1.71
CA ARG A 114 6.89 14.20 -1.00
C ARG A 114 5.76 13.52 -1.75
N ILE A 115 4.94 12.80 -1.00
CA ILE A 115 3.72 12.18 -1.48
C ILE A 115 2.51 12.77 -0.75
N ILE A 116 1.38 12.78 -1.44
CA ILE A 116 0.12 13.33 -0.95
C ILE A 116 -1.01 12.35 -1.25
N ALA A 117 -1.95 12.20 -0.33
CA ALA A 117 -3.15 11.43 -0.60
C ALA A 117 -4.10 12.24 -1.51
N SER A 118 -4.65 11.58 -2.53
CA SER A 118 -5.53 12.22 -3.51
C SER A 118 -6.93 12.54 -2.99
N TYR A 119 -7.38 11.80 -1.96
CA TYR A 119 -8.67 12.00 -1.29
C TYR A 119 -8.59 13.02 -0.14
N ASP A 120 -7.42 13.23 0.47
CA ASP A 120 -7.20 14.29 1.45
C ASP A 120 -5.77 14.84 1.33
N LYS A 121 -5.67 16.08 0.85
CA LYS A 121 -4.40 16.77 0.65
C LYS A 121 -3.71 17.17 1.96
N SER A 122 -4.38 17.09 3.10
CA SER A 122 -3.77 17.30 4.41
C SER A 122 -2.84 16.15 4.79
N ILE A 123 -3.05 14.95 4.21
CA ILE A 123 -2.22 13.77 4.41
C ILE A 123 -1.03 13.84 3.46
N GLU A 124 0.06 14.41 3.97
CA GLU A 124 1.34 14.55 3.27
C GLU A 124 2.44 13.78 4.03
N LEU A 125 3.21 12.96 3.30
CA LEU A 125 4.40 12.28 3.83
C LEU A 125 5.63 12.70 3.03
N SER A 126 6.76 12.83 3.72
CA SER A 126 8.05 13.18 3.10
C SER A 126 9.10 12.12 3.43
N PHE A 127 9.87 11.72 2.43
CA PHE A 127 10.95 10.75 2.52
C PHE A 127 12.26 11.42 2.10
N ASN A 128 13.31 11.27 2.90
CA ASN A 128 14.64 11.76 2.55
C ASN A 128 15.27 10.83 1.51
N LYS A 129 15.90 11.37 0.46
CA LYS A 129 16.48 10.57 -0.63
C LYS A 129 17.82 9.90 -0.28
N ASN A 130 18.51 10.39 0.76
CA ASN A 130 19.81 9.87 1.15
C ASN A 130 19.68 8.56 1.94
N ASP A 131 18.70 8.48 2.84
CA ASP A 131 18.48 7.32 3.72
C ASP A 131 17.14 6.60 3.43
N LEU A 132 16.30 7.15 2.55
CA LEU A 132 14.97 6.64 2.19
C LEU A 132 13.99 6.58 3.36
N LEU A 133 14.30 7.29 4.46
CA LEU A 133 13.50 7.26 5.66
C LEU A 133 12.37 8.30 5.61
N PRO A 134 11.18 7.94 6.15
CA PRO A 134 10.10 8.89 6.38
C PRO A 134 10.50 9.97 7.40
N THR A 135 9.93 11.16 7.26
CA THR A 135 10.04 12.24 8.25
C THR A 135 8.78 12.28 9.12
N GLY A 136 8.93 12.09 10.43
CA GLY A 136 7.86 12.26 11.42
C GLY A 136 7.02 11.01 11.72
N PHE A 137 7.13 9.96 10.91
CA PHE A 137 6.42 8.68 11.05
C PHE A 137 7.42 7.55 10.88
N ASN A 138 7.38 6.51 11.71
CA ASN A 138 8.41 5.46 11.68
C ASN A 138 7.91 4.15 11.06
N ASP A 139 6.68 3.78 11.41
CA ASP A 139 6.05 2.52 11.06
C ASP A 139 4.63 2.73 10.56
N VAL A 140 4.01 1.67 10.05
CA VAL A 140 2.64 1.69 9.56
C VAL A 140 1.66 2.11 10.65
N GLU A 141 1.87 1.67 11.90
CA GLU A 141 1.00 2.05 13.02
C GLU A 141 0.94 3.56 13.24
N SER A 142 2.05 4.27 13.07
CA SER A 142 2.09 5.73 13.22
C SER A 142 1.19 6.49 12.23
N LEU A 143 0.77 5.85 11.14
CA LEU A 143 -0.17 6.42 10.17
C LEU A 143 -1.64 6.32 10.61
N THR A 144 -1.96 5.56 11.66
CA THR A 144 -3.33 5.43 12.18
C THR A 144 -3.87 6.71 12.82
N VAL A 145 -3.04 7.77 12.92
CA VAL A 145 -3.46 9.12 13.29
C VAL A 145 -4.34 9.77 12.21
N PHE A 146 -4.28 9.27 10.96
CA PHE A 146 -5.11 9.71 9.86
C PHE A 146 -6.35 8.81 9.78
N ASP A 147 -7.55 9.42 9.74
CA ASP A 147 -8.82 8.67 9.71
C ASP A 147 -9.08 7.94 8.37
N ASP A 148 -8.42 8.40 7.31
CA ASP A 148 -8.66 7.97 5.94
C ASP A 148 -7.35 7.54 5.26
N ILE A 149 -6.74 6.44 5.72
CA ILE A 149 -5.70 5.75 4.94
C ILE A 149 -6.24 4.40 4.50
N PHE A 150 -6.09 4.09 3.22
CA PHE A 150 -6.64 2.88 2.61
C PHE A 150 -5.53 1.92 2.17
N LEU A 151 -5.75 0.64 2.39
CA LEU A 151 -4.87 -0.47 2.01
C LEU A 151 -5.19 -0.93 0.59
N THR A 152 -4.15 -1.30 -0.17
CA THR A 152 -4.32 -1.92 -1.48
C THR A 152 -4.91 -3.32 -1.36
N THR A 153 -5.58 -3.80 -2.41
CA THR A 153 -6.00 -5.21 -2.48
C THR A 153 -4.82 -6.18 -2.22
N ASN A 154 -3.60 -5.83 -2.61
CA ASN A 154 -2.43 -6.66 -2.30
C ASN A 154 -2.10 -6.66 -0.79
N ALA A 155 -2.12 -5.50 -0.14
CA ALA A 155 -1.93 -5.41 1.31
C ALA A 155 -2.99 -6.23 2.08
N LEU A 156 -4.25 -6.16 1.65
CA LEU A 156 -5.34 -6.95 2.21
C LEU A 156 -5.10 -8.45 2.07
N ASN A 157 -4.71 -8.90 0.87
CA ASN A 157 -4.36 -10.30 0.63
C ASN A 157 -3.19 -10.76 1.53
N LEU A 158 -2.18 -9.92 1.74
CA LEU A 158 -1.03 -10.21 2.60
C LEU A 158 -1.41 -10.41 4.06
N ILE A 159 -2.41 -9.67 4.57
CA ILE A 159 -2.89 -9.86 5.94
C ILE A 159 -3.91 -11.00 6.05
N GLY A 160 -4.42 -11.52 4.94
CA GLY A 160 -5.35 -12.65 4.88
C GLY A 160 -6.80 -12.25 4.63
N ILE A 161 -7.07 -11.00 4.26
CA ILE A 161 -8.38 -10.53 3.82
C ILE A 161 -8.45 -10.72 2.30
N LYS A 162 -9.27 -11.67 1.84
CA LYS A 162 -9.50 -11.90 0.42
C LYS A 162 -10.71 -11.11 -0.04
N ASN A 163 -10.53 -10.28 -1.07
CA ASN A 163 -11.66 -9.70 -1.78
C ASN A 163 -12.43 -10.84 -2.47
N LYS A 164 -13.73 -10.97 -2.16
CA LYS A 164 -14.62 -11.80 -2.96
C LYS A 164 -14.80 -11.08 -4.30
N SER A 165 -14.15 -11.61 -5.33
CA SER A 165 -14.52 -11.37 -6.74
C SER A 165 -15.95 -11.82 -7.00
#